data_AF-A0A963EXK2-F1
#
_entry.id   AF-A0A963EXK2-F1
#
_cell.length_a   1.000
_cell.length_b   1.000
_cell.length_c   1.000
_cell.angle_alpha   90.00
_cell.angle_beta   90.00
_cell.angle_gamma   90.00
#
_symmetry.space_group_name_H-M   'P 1'
#
loop_
_entity.id
_entity.type
_entity.pdbx_description
1 polymer ?
#
loop_
_entity_poly.entity_id
_entity_poly.type
_entity_poly.pdbx_seq_one_letter_code
_entity_poly.pdbx_strand_id
1 'polypeptide(L)'
;MTQNKASTSKTRISADQLAEVIAGSAQRADDLRGRGFGALSNLKRAKLVQTRFEYARLAARHGEEDALTRSVGRKMSVEHHSLVASRSEQARIEAPRIERNADAWQLHGYLRDQDGYPRSRYTVALYPDPEGIETALASARTNSTGYFQLSLALAQQQPQQAADATAAQDSSGGNILPGAAQFIRQAPIYLGAQGGKQAVPFMDPRALVPAANVIAYRDLIFTSEGDTGSQCHFASRLLGNSASRELHATDNEKRACHLAAIRPDHRVYFQSEAQAEKIGYDFCGHCFGKERSKR
;
A
#
# COMPACT_ATOMS: atom_id res chain seq x y z
N MET A 1 45.69 52.96 12.99
CA MET A 1 44.45 52.35 13.49
C MET A 1 43.31 52.71 12.54
N THR A 2 43.08 51.88 11.53
CA THR A 2 42.03 52.07 10.52
C THR A 2 40.77 51.34 10.98
N GLN A 3 39.73 52.10 11.33
CA GLN A 3 38.44 51.55 11.74
C GLN A 3 37.66 51.08 10.50
N ASN A 4 37.60 49.77 10.29
CA ASN A 4 36.68 49.16 9.33
C ASN A 4 35.24 49.29 9.86
N LYS A 5 34.53 50.33 9.40
CA LYS A 5 33.09 50.50 9.61
C LYS A 5 32.36 49.44 8.77
N ALA A 6 32.08 48.28 9.36
CA ALA A 6 31.24 47.27 8.74
C ALA A 6 29.80 47.81 8.61
N SER A 7 29.44 48.21 7.39
CA SER A 7 28.08 48.61 7.04
C SER A 7 27.18 47.37 7.10
N THR A 8 26.38 47.27 8.17
CA THR A 8 25.33 46.25 8.30
C THR A 8 24.16 46.60 7.38
N SER A 9 24.35 46.33 6.09
CA SER A 9 23.27 46.29 5.12
C SER A 9 22.19 45.34 5.63
N LYS A 10 21.04 45.89 6.07
CA LYS A 10 19.85 45.10 6.41
C LYS A 10 19.33 44.46 5.13
N THR A 11 19.76 43.24 4.84
CA THR A 11 19.21 42.42 3.77
C THR A 11 17.73 42.18 4.06
N ARG A 12 16.84 42.81 3.29
CA ARG A 12 15.40 42.57 3.37
C ARG A 12 15.11 41.28 2.61
N ILE A 13 14.66 40.25 3.31
CA ILE A 13 14.17 39.01 2.69
C ILE A 13 12.78 39.33 2.13
N SER A 14 12.58 39.07 0.84
CA SER A 14 11.27 39.25 0.20
C SER A 14 10.29 38.15 0.63
N ALA A 15 8.98 38.44 0.56
CA ALA A 15 7.95 37.44 0.84
C ALA A 15 8.07 36.21 -0.07
N ASP A 16 8.46 36.41 -1.34
CA ASP A 16 8.65 35.33 -2.31
C ASP A 16 9.84 34.42 -1.93
N GLN A 17 10.95 35.00 -1.48
CA GLN A 17 12.10 34.23 -0.97
C GLN A 17 11.72 33.43 0.28
N LEU A 18 10.89 34.01 1.17
CA LEU A 18 10.41 33.28 2.35
C LEU A 18 9.48 32.13 1.93
N ALA A 19 8.57 32.36 0.99
CA ALA A 19 7.67 31.33 0.46
C ALA A 19 8.44 30.18 -0.20
N GLU A 20 9.48 30.49 -0.98
CA GLU A 20 10.36 29.49 -1.61
C GLU A 20 11.12 28.66 -0.56
N VAL A 21 11.67 29.31 0.47
CA VAL A 21 12.35 28.61 1.59
C VAL A 21 11.39 27.71 2.35
N ILE A 22 10.14 28.14 2.58
CA ILE A 22 9.11 27.33 3.25
C ILE A 22 8.69 26.15 2.37
N ALA A 23 8.41 26.37 1.08
CA ALA A 23 8.03 25.30 0.15
C ALA A 23 9.15 24.26 0.01
N GLY A 24 10.40 24.71 -0.11
CA GLY A 24 11.57 23.85 -0.19
C GLY A 24 11.93 23.17 1.14
N SER A 25 11.56 23.72 2.30
CA SER A 25 11.81 23.05 3.59
C SER A 25 10.83 21.90 3.83
N ALA A 26 9.57 22.05 3.45
CA ALA A 26 8.56 20.99 3.55
C ALA A 26 8.96 19.78 2.69
N GLN A 27 9.32 20.00 1.42
CA GLN A 27 9.77 18.91 0.53
C GLN A 27 11.01 18.20 1.09
N ARG A 28 12.02 18.96 1.57
CA ARG A 28 13.22 18.37 2.16
C ARG A 28 12.92 17.55 3.41
N ALA A 29 11.98 18.01 4.25
CA ALA A 29 11.55 17.28 5.43
C ALA A 29 10.87 15.96 5.05
N ASP A 30 9.99 15.98 4.04
CA ASP A 30 9.36 14.78 3.48
C ASP A 30 10.39 13.82 2.90
N ASP A 31 11.37 14.30 2.11
CA ASP A 31 12.44 13.47 1.54
C ASP A 31 13.32 12.83 2.62
N LEU A 32 13.64 13.55 3.70
CA LEU A 32 14.35 13.00 4.85
C LEU A 32 13.51 11.97 5.60
N ARG A 33 12.22 12.25 5.78
CA ARG A 33 11.27 11.34 6.43
C ARG A 33 11.12 10.05 5.62
N GLY A 34 10.97 10.16 4.30
CA GLY A 34 10.88 9.04 3.37
C GLY A 34 12.11 8.14 3.43
N ARG A 35 13.31 8.74 3.39
CA ARG A 35 14.58 8.01 3.58
C ARG A 35 14.66 7.32 4.96
N GLY A 36 14.22 8.00 6.02
CA GLY A 36 14.16 7.45 7.37
C GLY A 36 13.27 6.21 7.47
N PHE A 37 12.06 6.27 6.91
CA PHE A 37 11.13 5.12 6.88
C PHE A 37 11.62 4.00 5.96
N GLY A 38 12.29 4.31 4.85
CA GLY A 38 12.93 3.32 4.00
C GLY A 38 14.03 2.55 4.76
N ALA A 39 14.89 3.26 5.48
CA ALA A 39 15.93 2.64 6.32
C ALA A 39 15.33 1.80 7.47
N LEU A 40 14.28 2.31 8.13
CA LEU A 40 13.56 1.57 9.17
C LEU A 40 12.92 0.29 8.63
N SER A 41 12.28 0.36 7.46
CA SER A 41 11.69 -0.80 6.79
C SER A 41 12.74 -1.89 6.52
N ASN A 42 13.92 -1.50 6.05
CA ASN A 42 15.02 -2.44 5.81
C ASN A 42 15.51 -3.09 7.11
N LEU A 43 15.69 -2.30 8.17
CA LEU A 43 16.06 -2.81 9.50
C LEU A 43 15.01 -3.78 10.05
N LYS A 44 13.73 -3.44 9.95
CA LYS A 44 12.61 -4.27 10.42
C LYS A 44 12.50 -5.58 9.64
N ARG A 45 12.71 -5.53 8.32
CA ARG A 45 12.82 -6.73 7.50
C ARG A 45 13.94 -7.66 7.96
N ALA A 46 15.13 -7.13 8.24
CA ALA A 46 16.26 -7.93 8.73
C ALA A 46 15.95 -8.57 10.10
N LYS A 47 15.37 -7.82 11.04
CA LYS A 47 14.93 -8.34 12.34
C LYS A 47 13.86 -9.43 12.22
N LEU A 48 12.92 -9.26 11.30
CA LEU A 48 11.88 -10.25 11.05
C LEU A 48 12.47 -11.57 10.54
N VAL A 49 13.42 -11.49 9.59
CA VAL A 49 14.16 -12.66 9.08
C VAL A 49 14.92 -13.37 10.20
N GLN A 50 15.66 -12.63 11.04
CA GLN A 50 16.36 -13.19 12.19
C GLN A 50 15.39 -13.89 13.15
N THR A 51 14.28 -13.23 13.51
CA THR A 51 13.26 -13.77 14.43
C THR A 51 12.61 -15.03 13.85
N ARG A 52 12.40 -15.09 12.53
CA ARG A 52 11.87 -16.27 11.85
C ARG A 52 12.83 -17.47 11.91
N PHE A 53 14.13 -17.24 11.76
CA PHE A 53 15.12 -18.32 11.92
C PHE A 53 15.16 -18.84 13.35
N GLU A 54 15.08 -17.95 14.34
CA GLU A 54 15.02 -18.34 15.74
C GLU A 54 13.76 -19.14 16.05
N TYR A 55 12.59 -18.70 15.53
CA TYR A 55 11.33 -19.43 15.65
C TYR A 55 11.45 -20.84 15.08
N ALA A 56 11.91 -20.97 13.83
CA ALA A 56 12.05 -22.28 13.17
C ALA A 56 13.02 -23.20 13.92
N ARG A 57 14.13 -22.65 14.45
CA ARG A 57 15.10 -23.40 15.25
C ARG A 57 14.47 -23.92 16.56
N LEU A 58 13.69 -23.09 17.25
CA LEU A 58 13.04 -23.48 18.51
C LEU A 58 11.89 -24.45 18.27
N ALA A 59 11.06 -24.21 17.25
CA ALA A 59 9.98 -25.10 16.84
C ALA A 59 10.51 -26.51 16.52
N ALA A 60 11.63 -26.62 15.80
CA ALA A 60 12.25 -27.90 15.49
C ALA A 60 12.80 -28.65 16.73
N ARG A 61 13.17 -27.93 17.81
CA ARG A 61 13.75 -28.52 19.02
C ARG A 61 12.74 -28.83 20.10
N HIS A 62 11.73 -27.98 20.25
CA HIS A 62 10.81 -27.98 21.38
C HIS A 62 9.34 -28.14 20.97
N GLY A 63 9.03 -28.06 19.67
CA GLY A 63 7.66 -27.99 19.15
C GLY A 63 7.13 -26.56 19.05
N GLU A 64 6.05 -26.39 18.28
CA GLU A 64 5.41 -25.09 18.05
C GLU A 64 4.65 -24.55 19.28
N GLU A 65 4.09 -25.46 20.08
CA GLU A 65 3.30 -25.13 21.28
C GLU A 65 4.15 -24.77 22.51
N ASP A 66 5.46 -25.01 22.45
CA ASP A 66 6.38 -24.68 23.53
C ASP A 66 6.33 -23.18 23.87
N ALA A 67 6.43 -22.85 25.16
CA ALA A 67 6.30 -21.48 25.64
C ALA A 67 7.36 -20.54 25.04
N LEU A 68 8.58 -21.03 24.79
CA LEU A 68 9.64 -20.24 24.15
C LEU A 68 9.33 -20.01 22.67
N THR A 69 8.92 -21.05 21.95
CA THR A 69 8.54 -20.94 20.53
C THR A 69 7.40 -19.95 20.34
N ARG A 70 6.34 -20.03 21.17
CA ARG A 70 5.22 -19.07 21.15
C ARG A 70 5.66 -17.64 21.47
N SER A 71 6.61 -17.46 22.39
CA SER A 71 7.17 -16.13 22.71
C SER A 71 7.87 -15.50 21.50
N VAL A 72 8.70 -16.28 20.79
CA VAL A 72 9.36 -15.82 19.56
C VAL A 72 8.34 -15.58 18.45
N GLY A 73 7.28 -16.40 18.36
CA GLY A 73 6.17 -16.17 17.44
C GLY A 73 5.46 -14.82 17.65
N ARG A 74 5.20 -14.44 18.91
CA ARG A 74 4.66 -13.10 19.24
C ARG A 74 5.63 -11.99 18.82
N LYS A 75 6.93 -12.14 19.08
CA LYS A 75 7.95 -11.17 18.64
C LYS A 75 7.98 -11.04 17.11
N MET A 76 7.86 -12.16 16.39
CA MET A 76 7.78 -12.18 14.93
C MET A 76 6.58 -11.36 14.44
N SER A 77 5.40 -11.55 15.03
CA SER A 77 4.20 -10.77 14.71
C SER A 77 4.39 -9.27 14.97
N VAL A 78 5.02 -8.87 16.08
CA VAL A 78 5.30 -7.45 16.39
C VAL A 78 6.27 -6.83 15.38
N GLU A 79 7.33 -7.54 15.01
CA GLU A 79 8.28 -7.04 14.00
C GLU A 79 7.64 -6.97 12.61
N HIS A 80 6.74 -7.91 12.28
CA HIS A 80 5.96 -7.87 11.05
C HIS A 80 5.03 -6.65 11.00
N HIS A 81 4.22 -6.41 12.03
CA HIS A 81 3.38 -5.21 12.13
C HIS A 81 4.18 -3.92 12.03
N SER A 82 5.36 -3.87 12.68
CA SER A 82 6.27 -2.71 12.59
C SER A 82 6.77 -2.48 11.17
N LEU A 83 7.09 -3.55 10.43
CA LEU A 83 7.49 -3.48 9.03
C LEU A 83 6.35 -2.94 8.15
N VAL A 84 5.14 -3.49 8.31
CA VAL A 84 3.94 -3.05 7.58
C VAL A 84 3.67 -1.56 7.83
N ALA A 85 3.67 -1.14 9.10
CA ALA A 85 3.46 0.25 9.48
C ALA A 85 4.51 1.18 8.84
N SER A 86 5.80 0.80 8.86
CA SER A 86 6.86 1.62 8.26
C SER A 86 6.71 1.80 6.74
N ARG A 87 6.25 0.77 6.03
CA ARG A 87 5.94 0.84 4.59
C ARG A 87 4.69 1.67 4.30
N SER A 88 3.71 1.63 5.20
CA SER A 88 2.51 2.46 5.09
C SER A 88 2.86 3.94 5.22
N GLU A 89 3.66 4.29 6.22
CA GLU A 89 4.14 5.66 6.39
C GLU A 89 5.04 6.13 5.24
N GLN A 90 5.89 5.25 4.70
CA GLN A 90 6.68 5.59 3.52
C GLN A 90 5.80 5.97 2.33
N ALA A 91 4.79 5.17 1.99
CA ALA A 91 3.96 5.52 0.83
C ALA A 91 3.00 6.69 1.10
N ARG A 92 2.64 6.98 2.36
CA ARG A 92 1.94 8.24 2.72
C ARG A 92 2.75 9.47 2.35
N ILE A 93 4.07 9.41 2.50
CA ILE A 93 5.00 10.49 2.13
C ILE A 93 5.09 10.61 0.62
N GLU A 94 5.19 9.47 -0.06
CA GLU A 94 5.30 9.38 -1.53
C GLU A 94 3.95 9.59 -2.24
N ALA A 95 2.85 9.79 -1.49
CA ALA A 95 1.53 9.97 -2.05
C ALA A 95 1.49 11.23 -2.93
N PRO A 96 0.91 11.16 -4.13
CA PRO A 96 0.71 12.33 -4.98
C PRO A 96 -0.01 13.45 -4.22
N ARG A 97 0.47 14.68 -4.38
CA ARG A 97 -0.22 15.88 -3.88
C ARG A 97 -1.47 16.11 -4.71
N ILE A 98 -2.60 16.24 -4.04
CA ILE A 98 -3.90 16.49 -4.68
C ILE A 98 -4.25 17.96 -4.53
N GLU A 99 -4.61 18.59 -5.65
CA GLU A 99 -5.16 19.93 -5.66
C GLU A 99 -6.60 19.91 -5.15
N ARG A 100 -6.91 20.82 -4.21
CA ARG A 100 -8.25 20.94 -3.64
C ARG A 100 -9.24 21.38 -4.71
N ASN A 101 -10.38 20.70 -4.75
CA ASN A 101 -11.52 21.10 -5.55
C ASN A 101 -12.62 21.67 -4.64
N ALA A 102 -13.03 22.91 -4.87
CA ALA A 102 -14.04 23.61 -4.06
C ALA A 102 -15.41 22.91 -4.08
N ASP A 103 -15.74 22.22 -5.18
CA ASP A 103 -17.05 21.64 -5.44
C ASP A 103 -17.09 20.12 -5.26
N ALA A 104 -15.99 19.54 -4.81
CA ALA A 104 -15.89 18.10 -4.62
C ALA A 104 -15.32 17.74 -3.25
N TRP A 105 -15.74 16.58 -2.77
CA TRP A 105 -15.01 15.83 -1.78
C TRP A 105 -14.03 14.90 -2.51
N GLN A 106 -12.76 14.92 -2.10
CA GLN A 106 -11.73 14.08 -2.70
C GLN A 106 -11.25 13.07 -1.66
N LEU A 107 -11.14 11.81 -2.06
CA LEU A 107 -10.63 10.72 -1.23
C LEU A 107 -9.49 10.03 -1.95
N HIS A 108 -8.38 9.81 -1.26
CA HIS A 108 -7.26 9.06 -1.82
C HIS A 108 -6.57 8.20 -0.77
N GLY A 109 -5.74 7.27 -1.23
CA GLY A 109 -4.94 6.43 -0.36
C GLY A 109 -4.45 5.20 -1.09
N TYR A 110 -4.12 4.16 -0.33
CA TYR A 110 -3.58 2.91 -0.87
C TYR A 110 -4.45 1.73 -0.51
N LEU A 111 -4.61 0.82 -1.47
CA LEU A 111 -5.10 -0.54 -1.25
C LEU A 111 -3.91 -1.48 -1.07
N ARG A 112 -3.85 -2.16 0.07
CA ARG A 112 -2.77 -3.09 0.42
C ARG A 112 -3.33 -4.40 0.95
N ASP A 113 -2.50 -5.43 1.01
CA ASP A 113 -2.80 -6.59 1.86
C ASP A 113 -2.33 -6.41 3.30
N GLN A 114 -2.57 -7.44 4.11
CA GLN A 114 -2.11 -7.52 5.50
C GLN A 114 -0.59 -7.43 5.66
N ASP A 115 0.19 -7.80 4.63
CA ASP A 115 1.65 -7.70 4.60
C ASP A 115 2.15 -6.31 4.14
N GLY A 116 1.22 -5.39 3.88
CA GLY A 116 1.48 -4.02 3.43
C GLY A 116 1.93 -3.92 1.98
N TYR A 117 1.80 -4.97 1.18
CA TYR A 117 2.08 -4.93 -0.25
C TYR A 117 0.92 -4.30 -1.03
N PRO A 118 1.21 -3.55 -2.10
CA PRO A 118 0.19 -2.87 -2.86
C PRO A 118 -0.65 -3.83 -3.71
N ARG A 119 -1.96 -3.57 -3.79
CA ARG A 119 -2.89 -4.30 -4.66
C ARG A 119 -3.24 -3.44 -5.87
N SER A 120 -2.65 -3.77 -7.03
CA SER A 120 -2.85 -3.06 -8.29
C SER A 120 -4.04 -3.60 -9.10
N ARG A 121 -4.66 -2.74 -9.92
CA ARG A 121 -5.80 -3.07 -10.80
C ARG A 121 -7.08 -3.50 -10.07
N TYR A 122 -7.21 -3.16 -8.80
CA TYR A 122 -8.45 -3.33 -8.05
C TYR A 122 -9.35 -2.12 -8.30
N THR A 123 -10.67 -2.34 -8.30
CA THR A 123 -11.64 -1.24 -8.33
C THR A 123 -11.95 -0.86 -6.89
N VAL A 124 -11.67 0.39 -6.53
CA VAL A 124 -12.05 0.99 -5.25
C VAL A 124 -13.25 1.89 -5.50
N ALA A 125 -14.29 1.77 -4.68
CA ALA A 125 -15.55 2.45 -4.90
C ALA A 125 -16.17 2.93 -3.59
N LEU A 126 -17.00 3.98 -3.67
CA LEU A 126 -17.80 4.51 -2.57
C LEU A 126 -19.20 3.95 -2.64
N TYR A 127 -19.71 3.45 -1.53
CA TYR A 127 -21.04 2.87 -1.41
C TYR A 127 -21.86 3.64 -0.36
N PRO A 128 -23.18 3.77 -0.54
CA PRO A 128 -24.07 4.36 0.45
C PRO A 128 -24.38 3.39 1.60
N ASP A 129 -24.20 2.08 1.40
CA ASP A 129 -24.45 1.02 2.39
C ASP A 129 -23.14 0.31 2.81
N PRO A 130 -23.08 -0.23 4.05
CA PRO A 130 -21.91 -0.94 4.54
C PRO A 130 -21.70 -2.33 3.91
N GLU A 131 -22.71 -2.90 3.26
CA GLU A 131 -22.65 -4.22 2.61
C GLU A 131 -22.09 -4.17 1.18
N GLY A 132 -22.04 -2.99 0.56
CA GLY A 132 -21.64 -2.80 -0.83
C GLY A 132 -22.63 -3.37 -1.85
N ILE A 133 -23.91 -3.43 -1.49
CA ILE A 133 -24.98 -3.99 -2.33
C ILE A 133 -25.52 -2.92 -3.30
N GLU A 134 -25.61 -1.67 -2.86
CA GLU A 134 -26.14 -0.59 -3.70
C GLU A 134 -25.13 -0.15 -4.77
N THR A 135 -25.61 0.64 -5.73
CA THR A 135 -24.76 1.15 -6.80
C THR A 135 -23.72 2.10 -6.25
N ALA A 136 -22.45 1.87 -6.61
CA ALA A 136 -21.34 2.74 -6.22
C ALA A 136 -21.56 4.20 -6.66
N LEU A 137 -21.34 5.14 -5.74
CA LEU A 137 -21.45 6.58 -5.96
C LEU A 137 -20.30 7.12 -6.82
N ALA A 138 -19.10 6.56 -6.64
CA ALA A 138 -17.91 6.85 -7.44
C ALA A 138 -16.97 5.64 -7.41
N SER A 139 -16.13 5.47 -8.43
CA SER A 139 -15.13 4.41 -8.46
C SER A 139 -13.84 4.83 -9.16
N ALA A 140 -12.74 4.17 -8.81
CA ALA A 140 -11.42 4.36 -9.39
C ALA A 140 -10.66 3.03 -9.38
N ARG A 141 -9.70 2.86 -10.31
CA ARG A 141 -8.82 1.70 -10.31
C ARG A 141 -7.48 2.00 -9.66
N THR A 142 -6.99 1.09 -8.84
CA THR A 142 -5.66 1.22 -8.23
C THR A 142 -4.56 1.07 -9.26
N ASN A 143 -3.54 1.91 -9.18
CA ASN A 143 -2.37 1.85 -10.06
C ASN A 143 -1.38 0.74 -9.62
N SER A 144 -0.18 0.70 -10.21
CA SER A 144 0.85 -0.29 -9.88
C SER A 144 1.36 -0.20 -8.44
N THR A 145 1.24 0.95 -7.78
CA THR A 145 1.62 1.13 -6.38
C THR A 145 0.44 0.92 -5.43
N GLY A 146 -0.72 0.48 -5.93
CA GLY A 146 -1.93 0.30 -5.14
C GLY A 146 -2.64 1.61 -4.77
N TYR A 147 -2.15 2.75 -5.27
CA TYR A 147 -2.74 4.06 -5.03
C TYR A 147 -4.04 4.24 -5.81
N PHE A 148 -5.03 4.89 -5.18
CA PHE A 148 -6.28 5.30 -5.80
C PHE A 148 -6.62 6.74 -5.42
N GLN A 149 -7.43 7.39 -6.27
CA GLN A 149 -8.02 8.70 -6.03
C GLN A 149 -9.46 8.69 -6.54
N LEU A 150 -10.38 9.14 -5.69
CA LEU A 150 -11.80 9.27 -5.93
C LEU A 150 -12.20 10.74 -5.77
N SER A 151 -13.14 11.20 -6.58
CA SER A 151 -13.73 12.53 -6.45
C SER A 151 -15.24 12.39 -6.53
N LEU A 152 -15.92 12.94 -5.52
CA LEU A 152 -17.38 12.95 -5.42
C LEU A 152 -17.82 14.42 -5.47
N ALA A 153 -18.44 14.83 -6.58
CA ALA A 153 -19.00 16.16 -6.68
C ALA A 153 -20.15 16.31 -5.67
N LEU A 154 -20.01 17.26 -4.77
CA LEU A 154 -21.06 17.60 -3.82
C LEU A 154 -21.76 18.80 -4.41
N ALA A 155 -22.84 18.56 -5.16
CA ALA A 155 -23.58 19.64 -5.80
C ALA A 155 -23.81 20.76 -4.77
N GLN A 156 -23.19 21.91 -5.00
CA GLN A 156 -23.61 23.12 -4.33
C GLN A 156 -25.04 23.32 -4.82
N GLN A 157 -26.03 23.05 -3.97
CA GLN A 157 -27.34 23.63 -4.19
C GLN A 157 -27.11 25.14 -4.14
N GLN A 158 -26.82 25.74 -5.30
CA GLN A 158 -27.22 27.10 -5.53
C GLN A 158 -28.75 27.05 -5.33
N PRO A 159 -29.29 27.77 -4.32
CA PRO A 159 -30.72 27.84 -4.16
C PRO A 159 -31.28 28.39 -5.48
N GLN A 160 -31.98 27.50 -6.20
CA GLN A 160 -32.73 27.71 -7.42
C GLN A 160 -32.81 29.17 -7.91
N GLN A 161 -31.98 29.53 -8.89
CA GLN A 161 -32.51 30.22 -10.06
C GLN A 161 -32.90 29.15 -11.07
N ALA A 162 -33.99 28.45 -10.75
CA ALA A 162 -34.65 27.54 -11.68
C ALA A 162 -35.58 28.36 -12.58
N ALA A 163 -35.03 28.92 -13.64
CA ALA A 163 -35.74 29.21 -14.87
C ALA A 163 -34.71 29.15 -16.01
N ASP A 164 -34.92 28.21 -16.92
CA ASP A 164 -34.33 28.16 -18.26
C ASP A 164 -32.84 27.80 -18.38
N ALA A 165 -32.54 26.50 -18.57
CA ALA A 165 -31.56 26.08 -19.58
C ALA A 165 -31.58 24.56 -19.79
N THR A 166 -32.24 24.16 -20.88
CA THR A 166 -32.14 22.85 -21.51
C THR A 166 -30.85 22.76 -22.34
N ALA A 167 -30.25 21.58 -22.34
CA ALA A 167 -29.35 21.00 -23.36
C ALA A 167 -27.90 21.53 -23.49
N ALA A 168 -26.93 20.69 -23.12
CA ALA A 168 -25.88 20.17 -24.01
C ALA A 168 -24.95 19.19 -23.27
N GLN A 169 -24.82 17.97 -23.80
CA GLN A 169 -23.85 16.94 -23.40
C GLN A 169 -22.58 17.06 -24.27
N ASP A 170 -21.38 16.91 -23.68
CA ASP A 170 -20.49 15.76 -23.96
C ASP A 170 -19.08 15.86 -23.35
N SER A 171 -18.53 14.67 -23.07
CA SER A 171 -17.12 14.24 -23.01
C SER A 171 -16.41 14.01 -21.66
N SER A 172 -16.15 12.72 -21.39
CA SER A 172 -15.05 12.16 -20.57
C SER A 172 -14.90 12.61 -19.10
N GLY A 173 -16.01 12.75 -18.37
CA GLY A 173 -16.02 12.81 -16.90
C GLY A 173 -16.69 11.55 -16.34
N GLY A 174 -16.22 11.03 -15.22
CA GLY A 174 -16.85 9.89 -14.54
C GLY A 174 -18.36 10.09 -14.43
N ASN A 175 -19.14 9.06 -14.79
CA ASN A 175 -20.60 9.10 -14.75
C ASN A 175 -21.07 9.32 -13.31
N ILE A 176 -21.34 10.57 -12.95
CA ILE A 176 -22.05 10.92 -11.73
C ILE A 176 -23.54 10.69 -12.04
N LEU A 177 -24.16 9.71 -11.39
CA LEU A 177 -25.59 9.46 -11.52
C LEU A 177 -26.38 10.70 -11.05
N PRO A 178 -27.14 11.38 -11.92
CA PRO A 178 -27.91 12.58 -11.58
C PRO A 178 -29.08 12.18 -10.68
N GLY A 179 -28.86 12.23 -9.37
CA GLY A 179 -29.83 11.86 -8.33
C GLY A 179 -29.20 11.62 -6.97
N ALA A 180 -27.92 11.22 -6.93
CA ALA A 180 -27.22 10.96 -5.68
C ALA A 180 -26.92 12.23 -4.85
N ALA A 181 -26.86 13.41 -5.50
CA ALA A 181 -26.34 14.62 -4.88
C ALA A 181 -27.17 15.17 -3.69
N GLN A 182 -28.46 14.85 -3.60
CA GLN A 182 -29.32 15.32 -2.50
C GLN A 182 -29.21 14.47 -1.23
N PHE A 183 -28.88 13.18 -1.33
CA PHE A 183 -28.81 12.26 -0.18
C PHE A 183 -27.48 12.33 0.58
N ILE A 184 -26.41 12.79 -0.08
CA ILE A 184 -25.03 12.62 0.39
C ILE A 184 -24.63 13.56 1.54
N ARG A 185 -25.38 14.64 1.82
CA ARG A 185 -24.93 15.66 2.78
C ARG A 185 -24.87 15.19 4.24
N GLN A 186 -25.52 14.09 4.60
CA GLN A 186 -25.51 13.58 5.98
C GLN A 186 -25.45 12.05 6.10
N ALA A 187 -25.64 11.31 5.01
CA ALA A 187 -25.54 9.86 5.07
C ALA A 187 -24.07 9.41 5.18
N PRO A 188 -23.74 8.46 6.07
CA PRO A 188 -22.44 7.82 6.04
C PRO A 188 -22.24 7.12 4.69
N ILE A 189 -21.04 7.22 4.14
CA ILE A 189 -20.63 6.46 2.97
C ILE A 189 -19.49 5.53 3.34
N TYR A 190 -19.40 4.40 2.66
CA TYR A 190 -18.45 3.34 2.93
C TYR A 190 -17.51 3.16 1.75
N LEU A 191 -16.28 2.73 2.05
CA LEU A 191 -15.26 2.52 1.04
C LEU A 191 -15.10 1.02 0.81
N GLY A 192 -15.30 0.58 -0.43
CA GLY A 192 -15.16 -0.82 -0.81
C GLY A 192 -14.05 -1.03 -1.84
N ALA A 193 -13.50 -2.24 -1.90
CA ALA A 193 -12.54 -2.66 -2.92
C ALA A 193 -12.91 -4.03 -3.49
N GLN A 194 -12.80 -4.16 -4.82
CA GLN A 194 -13.14 -5.38 -5.54
C GLN A 194 -12.01 -5.76 -6.51
N GLY A 195 -11.58 -7.02 -6.46
CA GLY A 195 -10.55 -7.57 -7.33
C GLY A 195 -11.09 -8.65 -8.27
N GLY A 196 -10.67 -8.61 -9.56
CA GLY A 196 -10.85 -9.71 -10.50
C GLY A 196 -12.29 -10.21 -10.64
N LYS A 197 -12.53 -11.46 -10.22
CA LYS A 197 -13.81 -12.19 -10.34
C LYS A 197 -14.66 -12.18 -9.07
N GLN A 198 -14.28 -11.47 -8.01
CA GLN A 198 -15.09 -11.42 -6.79
C GLN A 198 -16.43 -10.76 -7.08
N ALA A 199 -17.53 -11.38 -6.65
CA ALA A 199 -18.87 -10.85 -6.84
C ALA A 199 -19.20 -9.73 -5.83
N VAL A 200 -18.68 -9.86 -4.60
CA VAL A 200 -18.95 -8.95 -3.48
C VAL A 200 -17.69 -8.13 -3.18
N PRO A 201 -17.77 -6.80 -3.04
CA PRO A 201 -16.64 -5.97 -2.65
C PRO A 201 -16.26 -6.22 -1.18
N PHE A 202 -14.97 -6.12 -0.87
CA PHE A 202 -14.50 -6.00 0.51
C PHE A 202 -14.80 -4.59 1.02
N MET A 203 -15.55 -4.47 2.13
CA MET A 203 -16.02 -3.20 2.67
C MET A 203 -15.20 -2.76 3.90
N ASP A 204 -14.76 -1.49 3.92
CA ASP A 204 -14.20 -0.85 5.11
C ASP A 204 -15.35 -0.54 6.10
N PRO A 205 -15.35 -1.12 7.31
CA PRO A 205 -16.45 -0.96 8.27
C PRO A 205 -16.59 0.48 8.79
N ARG A 206 -15.57 1.32 8.59
CA ARG A 206 -15.51 2.68 9.10
C ARG A 206 -16.17 3.65 8.13
N ALA A 207 -17.32 4.18 8.52
CA ALA A 207 -18.03 5.21 7.78
C ALA A 207 -17.18 6.47 7.50
N LEU A 208 -17.45 7.11 6.37
CA LEU A 208 -16.90 8.38 5.93
C LEU A 208 -18.04 9.40 5.81
N VAL A 209 -17.74 10.66 6.06
CA VAL A 209 -18.70 11.76 5.90
C VAL A 209 -18.12 12.73 4.89
N PRO A 210 -18.69 12.82 3.68
CA PRO A 210 -18.15 13.67 2.62
C PRO A 210 -18.43 15.15 2.93
N ALA A 211 -17.45 16.00 2.65
CA ALA A 211 -17.55 17.45 2.82
C ALA A 211 -16.89 18.17 1.64
N ALA A 212 -17.51 19.26 1.19
CA ALA A 212 -17.00 20.03 0.05
C ALA A 212 -15.67 20.68 0.39
N ASN A 213 -14.76 20.77 -0.59
CA ASN A 213 -13.41 21.32 -0.41
C ASN A 213 -12.57 20.58 0.66
N VAL A 214 -12.88 19.31 0.91
CA VAL A 214 -12.12 18.45 1.82
C VAL A 214 -11.45 17.33 1.04
N ILE A 215 -10.16 17.13 1.32
CA ILE A 215 -9.38 15.98 0.89
C ILE A 215 -9.23 15.06 2.09
N ALA A 216 -9.72 13.83 1.98
CA ALA A 216 -9.57 12.78 2.97
C ALA A 216 -8.53 11.75 2.51
N TYR A 217 -7.72 11.26 3.44
CA TYR A 217 -6.77 10.18 3.22
C TYR A 217 -7.26 8.89 3.88
N ARG A 218 -7.24 7.77 3.15
CA ARG A 218 -7.66 6.46 3.68
C ARG A 218 -6.91 5.29 3.06
N ASP A 219 -6.21 4.54 3.90
CA ASP A 219 -5.69 3.23 3.52
C ASP A 219 -6.74 2.13 3.74
N LEU A 220 -6.83 1.23 2.75
CA LEU A 220 -7.59 0.00 2.79
C LEU A 220 -6.66 -1.19 2.93
N ILE A 221 -6.88 -2.00 3.95
CA ILE A 221 -6.19 -3.29 4.11
C ILE A 221 -7.15 -4.38 3.66
N PHE A 222 -6.91 -4.89 2.46
CA PHE A 222 -7.66 -5.95 1.82
C PHE A 222 -7.18 -7.31 2.34
N THR A 223 -8.00 -7.94 3.17
CA THR A 223 -7.87 -9.35 3.54
C THR A 223 -8.66 -10.16 2.53
N SER A 224 -8.01 -10.95 1.67
CA SER A 224 -8.76 -11.89 0.83
C SER A 224 -9.51 -12.86 1.72
N GLU A 225 -10.82 -13.02 1.53
CA GLU A 225 -11.61 -14.05 2.21
C GLU A 225 -10.91 -15.41 2.03
N GLY A 226 -10.48 -16.02 3.13
CA GLY A 226 -9.63 -17.21 3.16
C GLY A 226 -8.23 -16.99 3.76
N ASP A 227 -7.81 -15.74 3.90
CA ASP A 227 -6.58 -15.37 4.60
C ASP A 227 -6.92 -15.05 6.06
N THR A 228 -6.93 -16.08 6.91
CA THR A 228 -7.39 -15.98 8.31
C THR A 228 -6.46 -15.18 9.23
N GLY A 229 -5.49 -14.43 8.69
CA GLY A 229 -4.57 -13.56 9.44
C GLY A 229 -3.67 -14.27 10.47
N SER A 230 -3.83 -15.59 10.64
CA SER A 230 -3.19 -16.38 11.69
C SER A 230 -1.82 -16.91 11.28
N GLN A 231 -1.49 -16.83 9.99
CA GLN A 231 -0.27 -17.36 9.45
C GLN A 231 0.48 -16.25 8.73
N CYS A 232 1.45 -15.63 9.41
CA CYS A 232 2.54 -14.82 8.81
C CYS A 232 3.45 -15.68 7.89
N HIS A 233 2.84 -16.55 7.09
CA HIS A 233 3.51 -17.29 6.05
C HIS A 233 3.66 -16.31 4.90
N PHE A 234 4.83 -15.68 4.81
CA PHE A 234 5.36 -15.24 3.53
C PHE A 234 5.52 -16.49 2.65
N ALA A 235 4.41 -17.03 2.16
CA ALA A 235 4.33 -18.13 1.23
C ALA A 235 4.56 -17.55 -0.16
N SER A 236 5.74 -16.99 -0.41
CA SER A 236 6.11 -16.84 -1.80
C SER A 236 6.26 -18.25 -2.36
N ARG A 237 5.51 -18.55 -3.42
CA ARG A 237 5.59 -19.83 -4.14
C ARG A 237 7.00 -20.14 -4.63
N LEU A 238 7.89 -19.14 -4.62
CA LEU A 238 9.24 -19.20 -5.14
C LEU A 238 10.27 -18.95 -4.04
N LEU A 239 11.16 -19.91 -3.84
CA LEU A 239 12.25 -19.86 -2.88
C LEU A 239 13.56 -20.19 -3.59
N GLY A 240 14.48 -19.25 -3.66
CA GLY A 240 15.82 -19.47 -4.18
C GLY A 240 16.83 -19.84 -3.10
N ASN A 241 17.81 -20.63 -3.49
CA ASN A 241 19.00 -20.97 -2.73
C ASN A 241 20.16 -20.05 -3.17
N SER A 242 20.63 -19.12 -2.34
CA SER A 242 21.74 -18.23 -2.69
C SER A 242 23.08 -18.94 -2.86
N ALA A 243 23.27 -20.13 -2.27
CA ALA A 243 24.49 -20.92 -2.46
C ALA A 243 24.52 -21.61 -3.83
N SER A 244 23.44 -22.30 -4.22
CA SER A 244 23.38 -22.97 -5.52
C SER A 244 22.90 -22.06 -6.64
N ARG A 245 22.31 -20.89 -6.33
CA ARG A 245 21.55 -20.02 -7.25
C ARG A 245 20.41 -20.73 -7.98
N GLU A 246 19.79 -21.73 -7.34
CA GLU A 246 18.59 -22.39 -7.87
C GLU A 246 17.32 -21.81 -7.27
N LEU A 247 16.30 -21.63 -8.09
CA LEU A 247 14.95 -21.25 -7.74
C LEU A 247 14.10 -22.51 -7.61
N HIS A 248 13.36 -22.62 -6.51
CA HIS A 248 12.46 -23.73 -6.22
C HIS A 248 11.01 -23.24 -6.12
N ALA A 249 10.09 -24.09 -6.57
CA ALA A 249 8.66 -23.89 -6.37
C ALA A 249 8.26 -24.58 -5.05
N THR A 250 7.84 -23.81 -4.05
CA THR A 250 7.49 -24.33 -2.71
C THR A 250 6.21 -25.16 -2.70
N ASP A 251 5.37 -25.01 -3.71
CA ASP A 251 4.14 -25.79 -3.94
C ASP A 251 4.36 -27.01 -4.84
N ASN A 252 5.55 -27.16 -5.43
CA ASN A 252 5.97 -28.34 -6.19
C ASN A 252 7.29 -28.90 -5.63
N GLU A 253 7.38 -28.99 -4.30
CA GLU A 253 8.53 -29.58 -3.63
C GLU A 253 8.60 -31.09 -3.92
N LYS A 254 9.72 -31.52 -4.48
CA LYS A 254 10.05 -32.95 -4.65
C LYS A 254 11.21 -33.30 -3.73
N ARG A 255 11.24 -34.52 -3.19
CA ARG A 255 12.32 -34.97 -2.29
C ARG A 255 13.73 -34.78 -2.88
N ALA A 256 13.87 -34.89 -4.20
CA ALA A 256 15.12 -34.71 -4.93
C ALA A 256 15.60 -33.25 -5.05
N CYS A 257 14.73 -32.25 -4.83
CA CYS A 257 15.12 -30.84 -4.95
C CYS A 257 15.81 -30.28 -3.68
N HIS A 258 15.85 -31.06 -2.60
CA HIS A 258 16.49 -30.70 -1.32
C HIS A 258 16.05 -29.33 -0.74
N LEU A 259 14.85 -28.87 -1.07
CA LEU A 259 14.30 -27.57 -0.65
C LEU A 259 14.33 -27.41 0.88
N ALA A 260 13.84 -28.42 1.60
CA ALA A 260 13.89 -28.46 3.07
C ALA A 260 15.32 -28.38 3.65
N ALA A 261 16.32 -28.88 2.93
CA ALA A 261 17.73 -28.89 3.35
C ALA A 261 18.47 -27.58 3.05
N ILE A 262 17.86 -26.65 2.29
CA ILE A 262 18.44 -25.32 2.08
C ILE A 262 18.57 -24.64 3.44
N ARG A 263 19.80 -24.28 3.79
CA ARG A 263 20.06 -23.58 5.04
C ARG A 263 19.28 -22.27 5.07
N PRO A 264 18.73 -21.88 6.22
CA PRO A 264 17.88 -20.70 6.27
C PRO A 264 18.57 -19.40 5.79
N ASP A 265 19.88 -19.23 6.05
CA ASP A 265 20.69 -18.10 5.58
C ASP A 265 20.92 -18.07 4.06
N HIS A 266 20.67 -19.18 3.36
CA HIS A 266 20.69 -19.25 1.91
C HIS A 266 19.31 -19.07 1.26
N ARG A 267 18.24 -18.90 2.03
CA ARG A 267 16.88 -18.76 1.49
C ARG A 267 16.61 -17.33 1.03
N VAL A 268 16.28 -17.17 -0.25
CA VAL A 268 15.88 -15.90 -0.87
C VAL A 268 14.50 -16.06 -1.47
N TYR A 269 13.52 -15.26 -1.02
CA TYR A 269 12.13 -15.36 -1.47
C TYR A 269 11.86 -14.42 -2.65
N PHE A 270 11.18 -14.89 -3.68
CA PHE A 270 10.89 -14.12 -4.90
C PHE A 270 9.39 -13.95 -5.12
N GLN A 271 8.98 -12.78 -5.64
CA GLN A 271 7.58 -12.50 -5.98
C GLN A 271 7.16 -13.13 -7.32
N SER A 272 8.10 -13.30 -8.24
CA SER A 272 7.86 -13.89 -9.56
C SER A 272 9.11 -14.58 -10.11
N GLU A 273 8.92 -15.51 -11.05
CA GLU A 273 10.01 -16.23 -11.73
C GLU A 273 10.92 -15.24 -12.48
N ALA A 274 10.32 -14.27 -13.18
CA ALA A 274 11.05 -13.21 -13.90
C ALA A 274 11.95 -12.37 -12.99
N GLN A 275 11.55 -12.14 -11.74
CA GLN A 275 12.39 -11.44 -10.75
C GLN A 275 13.64 -12.26 -10.41
N ALA A 276 13.49 -13.57 -10.23
CA ALA A 276 14.58 -14.47 -9.91
C ALA A 276 15.58 -14.58 -11.08
N GLU A 277 15.08 -14.77 -12.30
CA GLU A 277 15.90 -14.81 -13.52
C GLU A 277 16.68 -13.52 -13.73
N LYS A 278 16.04 -12.35 -13.52
CA LYS A 278 16.70 -11.04 -13.64
C LYS A 278 17.89 -10.89 -12.68
N ILE A 279 17.88 -11.60 -11.55
CA ILE A 279 18.94 -11.59 -10.53
C ILE A 279 19.93 -12.77 -10.75
N GLY A 280 19.72 -13.58 -11.80
CA GLY A 280 20.62 -14.65 -12.21
C GLY A 280 20.44 -15.94 -11.41
N TYR A 281 19.23 -16.22 -10.94
CA TYR A 281 18.86 -17.55 -10.44
C TYR A 281 18.41 -18.45 -11.60
N ASP A 282 18.79 -19.72 -11.55
CA ASP A 282 18.36 -20.76 -12.49
C ASP A 282 17.20 -21.57 -11.90
N PHE A 283 16.38 -22.22 -12.73
CA PHE A 283 15.27 -23.03 -12.22
C PHE A 283 15.78 -24.40 -11.75
N CYS A 284 15.31 -24.85 -10.59
CA CYS A 284 15.57 -26.22 -10.13
C CYS A 284 14.89 -27.22 -11.08
N GLY A 285 15.68 -28.10 -11.72
CA GLY A 285 15.19 -29.08 -12.68
C GLY A 285 14.17 -30.09 -12.12
N HIS A 286 14.11 -30.25 -10.80
CA HIS A 286 13.09 -31.09 -10.15
C HIS A 286 11.76 -30.37 -9.96
N CYS A 287 11.78 -29.11 -9.54
CA CYS A 287 10.58 -28.31 -9.30
C CYS A 287 9.93 -27.81 -10.60
N PHE A 288 10.75 -27.45 -11.60
CA PHE A 288 10.28 -26.79 -12.83
C PHE A 288 10.44 -27.65 -14.09
N GLY A 289 11.05 -28.84 -13.97
CA GLY A 289 11.41 -29.67 -15.12
C GLY A 289 12.81 -29.36 -15.64
N LYS A 290 13.47 -30.37 -16.22
CA LYS A 290 14.86 -30.25 -16.72
C LYS A 290 14.94 -29.31 -17.92
N GLU A 291 13.88 -29.21 -18.69
CA GLU A 291 13.73 -28.34 -19.85
C GLU A 291 13.80 -26.84 -19.51
N ARG A 292 13.47 -26.46 -18.27
CA ARG A 292 13.56 -25.06 -17.79
C ARG A 292 14.85 -24.76 -17.05
N SER A 293 15.54 -25.80 -16.58
CA SER A 293 16.82 -25.67 -15.89
C SER A 293 17.94 -25.49 -16.92
N LYS A 294 18.91 -24.62 -16.64
CA LYS A 294 20.11 -24.45 -17.48
C LYS A 294 21.25 -25.39 -17.08
N ARG A 295 21.01 -26.27 -16.09
CA ARG A 295 21.97 -27.24 -15.54
C ARG A 295 21.73 -28.67 -15.99
#